data_AF-A0A0Q6NHM2-F1
#
_entry.id   AF-A0A0Q6NHM2-F1
#
_cell.length_a   1.000
_cell.length_b   1.000
_cell.length_c   1.000
_cell.angle_alpha   90.00
_cell.angle_beta   90.00
_cell.angle_gamma   90.00
#
_symmetry.space_group_name_H-M   'P 1'
#
loop_
_entity.id
_entity.type
_entity.pdbx_description
1 polymer ?
#
loop_
_entity_poly.entity_id
_entity_poly.type
_entity_poly.pdbx_seq_one_letter_code
_entity_poly.pdbx_strand_id
1 'polypeptide(L)'
;MDATWKGPILTALDESYELIGRILAKLVLGGLRSQEIEARDVMPQEAAIEGGSQHFLAATHWLRLEGLITAGGIYSDGRAWGVQLTSKGVAAIEKGTFNGPKASIRETVESKPDGSLGPDTYGKIGSFVGGLLGGFTQSAS
;
A
#
# COMPACT_ATOMS: atom_id res chain seq x y z
N MET A 1 31.72 23.83 -7.08
CA MET A 1 31.54 22.36 -7.02
C MET A 1 30.16 22.14 -6.48
N ASP A 2 29.20 21.88 -7.36
CA ASP A 2 27.78 21.82 -7.03
C ASP A 2 27.36 20.35 -7.14
N ALA A 3 27.19 19.68 -6.01
CA ALA A 3 26.75 18.29 -5.96
C ALA A 3 25.24 18.27 -5.77
N THR A 4 24.50 18.60 -6.83
CA THR A 4 23.06 18.34 -6.89
C THR A 4 22.88 16.82 -6.95
N TRP A 5 22.51 16.23 -5.82
CA TRP A 5 22.11 14.83 -5.75
C TRP A 5 20.92 14.62 -6.70
N LYS A 6 21.08 13.70 -7.67
CA LYS A 6 20.04 13.26 -8.62
C LYS A 6 19.60 11.85 -8.23
N GLY A 7 18.79 11.72 -7.19
CA GLY A 7 17.99 10.52 -7.07
C GLY A 7 16.93 10.46 -8.16
N PRO A 8 16.34 9.28 -8.37
CA PRO A 8 15.19 9.16 -9.26
C PRO A 8 14.09 10.10 -8.76
N ILE A 9 13.54 10.91 -9.67
CA ILE A 9 12.29 11.64 -9.41
C ILE A 9 11.22 10.55 -9.28
N LEU A 10 10.70 10.36 -8.07
CA LEU A 10 9.53 9.48 -7.86
C LEU A 10 8.37 10.07 -8.67
N THR A 11 7.68 9.22 -9.42
CA THR A 11 6.46 9.65 -10.09
C THR A 11 5.30 9.64 -9.09
N ALA A 12 4.25 10.42 -9.35
CA ALA A 12 3.01 10.37 -8.56
C ALA A 12 2.40 8.95 -8.50
N LEU A 13 2.69 8.12 -9.51
CA LEU A 13 2.28 6.72 -9.53
C LEU A 13 3.14 5.85 -8.59
N ASP A 14 4.44 6.10 -8.50
CA ASP A 14 5.33 5.41 -7.56
C ASP A 14 4.94 5.73 -6.11
N GLU A 15 4.65 7.00 -5.80
CA GLU A 15 4.12 7.42 -4.50
C GLU A 15 2.80 6.72 -4.17
N SER A 16 1.92 6.57 -5.17
CA SER A 16 0.66 5.85 -5.03
C SER A 16 0.88 4.36 -4.75
N TYR A 17 1.83 3.71 -5.44
CA TYR A 17 2.17 2.31 -5.18
C TYR A 17 2.76 2.12 -3.80
N GLU A 18 3.64 3.02 -3.35
CA GLU A 18 4.15 2.96 -1.99
C GLU A 18 3.00 3.04 -0.97
N LEU A 19 2.12 4.02 -1.10
CA LEU A 19 0.99 4.21 -0.20
C LEU A 19 0.04 3.00 -0.19
N ILE A 20 -0.29 2.46 -1.36
CA ILE A 20 -1.07 1.22 -1.48
C ILE A 20 -0.38 0.07 -0.74
N GLY A 21 0.93 -0.09 -0.93
CA GLY A 21 1.70 -1.11 -0.24
C GLY A 21 1.64 -0.99 1.28
N ARG A 22 1.71 0.24 1.81
CA ARG A 22 1.61 0.52 3.24
C ARG A 22 0.22 0.23 3.80
N ILE A 23 -0.85 0.62 3.09
CA ILE A 23 -2.23 0.29 3.46
C ILE A 23 -2.43 -1.22 3.55
N LEU A 24 -2.00 -1.95 2.51
CA LEU A 24 -2.15 -3.40 2.45
C LEU A 24 -1.32 -4.10 3.54
N ALA A 25 -0.10 -3.64 3.81
CA ALA A 25 0.71 -4.19 4.89
C ALA A 25 0.05 -4.01 6.26
N LYS A 26 -0.50 -2.82 6.55
CA LYS A 26 -1.26 -2.59 7.78
C LYS A 26 -2.44 -3.56 7.89
N LEU A 27 -3.18 -3.75 6.80
CA LEU A 27 -4.32 -4.67 6.76
C LEU A 27 -3.91 -6.13 6.96
N VAL A 28 -2.78 -6.56 6.38
CA VAL A 28 -2.21 -7.91 6.61
C VAL A 28 -1.95 -8.14 8.09
N LEU A 29 -1.30 -7.19 8.77
CA LEU A 29 -0.97 -7.31 10.20
C LEU A 29 -2.23 -7.35 11.09
N GLY A 30 -3.30 -6.66 10.69
CA GLY A 30 -4.59 -6.75 11.38
C GLY A 30 -5.41 -8.01 11.04
N GLY A 31 -5.01 -8.78 10.03
CA GLY A 31 -5.70 -9.96 9.54
C GLY A 31 -7.10 -9.64 9.00
N LEU A 32 -8.06 -10.55 9.22
CA LEU A 32 -9.47 -10.35 8.83
C LEU A 32 -10.23 -9.44 9.82
N ARG A 33 -9.58 -8.65 10.66
CA ARG A 33 -10.29 -7.71 11.54
C ARG A 33 -10.62 -6.44 10.76
N SER A 34 -11.82 -5.91 11.00
CA SER A 34 -12.19 -4.57 10.60
C SER A 34 -11.35 -3.54 11.38
N GLN A 35 -10.73 -2.60 10.68
CA GLN A 35 -9.78 -1.64 11.23
C GLN A 35 -10.22 -0.20 10.94
N GLU A 36 -9.85 0.71 11.84
CA GLU A 36 -9.79 2.13 11.54
C GLU A 36 -8.36 2.45 11.08
N ILE A 37 -8.24 3.16 9.96
CA ILE A 37 -6.96 3.55 9.38
C ILE A 37 -7.02 5.03 9.06
N GLU A 38 -5.97 5.73 9.42
CA GLU A 38 -5.77 7.14 9.11
C GLU A 38 -4.53 7.32 8.25
N ALA A 39 -4.45 8.45 7.53
CA ALA A 39 -3.27 8.78 6.72
C ALA A 39 -1.96 8.62 7.51
N ARG A 40 -1.90 9.17 8.75
CA ARG A 40 -0.73 9.09 9.64
C ARG A 40 -0.26 7.68 10.01
N ASP A 41 -1.10 6.67 9.82
CA ASP A 41 -0.73 5.28 10.11
C ASP A 41 0.12 4.66 9.00
N VAL A 42 0.04 5.23 7.80
CA VAL A 42 0.60 4.67 6.56
C VAL A 42 1.46 5.68 5.81
N MET A 43 1.72 6.85 6.37
CA MET A 43 2.68 7.82 5.82
C MET A 43 3.32 8.64 6.95
N PRO A 44 4.52 9.22 6.73
CA PRO A 44 5.14 10.15 7.68
C PRO A 44 4.21 11.31 8.02
N GLN A 45 4.32 11.83 9.25
CA GLN A 45 3.41 12.85 9.77
C GLN A 45 3.42 14.13 8.92
N GLU A 46 4.59 14.50 8.40
CA GLU A 46 4.79 15.65 7.53
C GLU A 46 4.01 15.47 6.21
N ALA A 47 4.12 14.29 5.60
CA ALA A 47 3.40 13.95 4.38
C ALA A 47 1.88 13.92 4.59
N ALA A 48 1.41 13.47 5.75
CA ALA A 48 -0.02 13.40 6.07
C ALA A 48 -0.70 14.79 6.12
N ILE A 49 0.05 15.81 6.53
CA ILE A 49 -0.42 17.20 6.67
C ILE A 49 -0.38 17.93 5.32
N GLU A 50 0.62 17.69 4.47
CA GLU A 50 0.82 18.34 3.17
C GLU A 50 -0.01 17.70 2.03
N GLY A 51 -1.31 17.51 2.24
CA GLY A 51 -2.20 16.93 1.22
C GLY A 51 -2.14 15.41 1.09
N GLY A 52 -1.24 14.73 1.82
CA GLY A 52 -1.19 13.26 1.87
C GLY A 52 -2.49 12.63 2.37
N SER A 53 -3.28 13.35 3.18
CA SER A 53 -4.64 12.93 3.53
C SER A 53 -5.53 12.71 2.29
N GLN A 54 -5.47 13.58 1.28
CA GLN A 54 -6.26 13.39 0.05
C GLN A 54 -5.74 12.22 -0.79
N HIS A 55 -4.42 12.02 -0.82
CA HIS A 55 -3.81 10.87 -1.50
C HIS A 55 -4.20 9.54 -0.84
N PHE A 56 -4.18 9.49 0.49
CA PHE A 56 -4.68 8.36 1.28
C PHE A 56 -6.13 8.04 0.96
N LEU A 57 -7.00 9.06 0.92
CA LEU A 57 -8.42 8.87 0.61
C LEU A 57 -8.60 8.35 -0.82
N ALA A 58 -7.87 8.90 -1.79
CA ALA A 58 -7.92 8.45 -3.17
C ALA A 58 -7.48 6.99 -3.31
N ALA A 59 -6.34 6.62 -2.70
CA ALA A 59 -5.83 5.24 -2.73
C ALA A 59 -6.78 4.26 -2.03
N THR A 60 -7.30 4.61 -0.85
CA THR A 60 -8.26 3.79 -0.10
C THR A 60 -9.56 3.61 -0.88
N HIS A 61 -10.07 4.68 -1.48
CA HIS A 61 -11.28 4.62 -2.29
C HIS A 61 -11.08 3.75 -3.53
N TRP A 62 -9.93 3.87 -4.20
CA TRP A 62 -9.59 3.03 -5.35
C TRP A 62 -9.51 1.55 -4.98
N LEU A 63 -8.80 1.18 -3.91
CA LEU A 63 -8.73 -0.21 -3.41
C LEU A 63 -10.11 -0.79 -3.08
N ARG A 64 -11.02 0.04 -2.56
CA ARG A 64 -12.41 -0.35 -2.28
C ARG A 64 -13.18 -0.61 -3.57
N LEU A 65 -13.07 0.28 -4.57
CA LEU A 65 -13.74 0.12 -5.86
C LEU A 65 -13.24 -1.12 -6.62
N GLU A 66 -11.95 -1.39 -6.53
CA GLU A 66 -11.33 -2.61 -7.08
C GLU A 66 -11.69 -3.88 -6.29
N GLY A 67 -12.40 -3.74 -5.17
CA GLY A 67 -12.87 -4.84 -4.34
C GLY A 67 -11.76 -5.58 -3.61
N LEU A 68 -10.59 -4.97 -3.41
CA LEU A 68 -9.51 -5.54 -2.59
C LEU A 68 -9.75 -5.35 -1.10
N ILE A 69 -10.44 -4.27 -0.76
CA ILE A 69 -10.85 -3.96 0.62
C ILE A 69 -12.34 -3.67 0.69
N THR A 70 -12.93 -3.90 1.86
CA THR A 70 -14.17 -3.22 2.26
C THR A 70 -13.82 -1.97 3.06
N ALA A 71 -14.74 -1.00 3.09
CA ALA A 71 -14.70 0.11 4.04
C ALA A 71 -16.15 0.49 4.40
N GLY A 72 -16.41 0.68 5.70
CA GLY A 72 -17.69 1.15 6.20
C GLY A 72 -17.87 2.66 6.01
N GLY A 73 -16.78 3.43 6.06
CA GLY A 73 -16.76 4.86 5.80
C GLY A 73 -15.37 5.36 5.38
N ILE A 74 -15.34 6.35 4.50
CA ILE A 74 -14.12 7.07 4.09
C ILE A 74 -14.42 8.55 4.25
N TYR A 75 -13.68 9.24 5.12
CA TYR A 75 -13.97 10.59 5.59
C TYR A 75 -12.96 11.58 5.04
N SER A 76 -13.41 12.77 4.66
CA SER A 76 -12.57 13.81 4.04
C SER A 76 -11.41 14.31 4.91
N ASP A 77 -11.40 13.97 6.19
CA ASP A 77 -10.36 14.31 7.17
C ASP A 77 -9.18 13.31 7.19
N GLY A 78 -9.11 12.39 6.23
CA GLY A 78 -7.99 11.45 6.11
C GLY A 78 -8.17 10.18 6.94
N ARG A 79 -9.41 9.83 7.32
CA ARG A 79 -9.75 8.62 8.07
C ARG A 79 -10.63 7.67 7.27
N ALA A 80 -10.44 6.38 7.49
CA ALA A 80 -11.27 5.32 6.95
C ALA A 80 -11.65 4.34 8.07
N TRP A 81 -12.95 4.05 8.18
CA TRP A 81 -13.51 3.13 9.17
C TRP A 81 -14.02 1.86 8.50
N GLY A 82 -13.96 0.74 9.22
CA GLY A 82 -14.49 -0.52 8.71
C GLY A 82 -13.60 -1.15 7.64
N VAL A 83 -12.30 -0.83 7.63
CA VAL A 83 -11.38 -1.26 6.57
C VAL A 83 -10.95 -2.70 6.80
N GLN A 84 -11.12 -3.56 5.81
CA GLN A 84 -10.81 -4.99 5.92
C GLN A 84 -10.44 -5.54 4.54
N LEU A 85 -9.53 -6.52 4.48
CA LEU A 85 -9.28 -7.26 3.23
C LEU A 85 -10.52 -8.06 2.82
N THR A 86 -10.83 -8.04 1.53
CA THR A 86 -11.78 -8.99 0.94
C THR A 86 -11.09 -10.32 0.62
N SER A 87 -11.86 -11.32 0.20
CA SER A 87 -11.29 -12.56 -0.38
C SER A 87 -10.41 -12.28 -1.60
N LYS A 88 -10.77 -11.30 -2.44
CA LYS A 88 -9.93 -10.85 -3.58
C LYS A 88 -8.64 -10.21 -3.09
N GLY A 89 -8.70 -9.38 -2.05
CA GLY A 89 -7.53 -8.76 -1.42
C GLY A 89 -6.57 -9.78 -0.83
N VAL A 90 -7.09 -10.73 -0.05
CA VAL A 90 -6.30 -11.84 0.50
C VAL A 90 -5.65 -12.64 -0.63
N ALA A 91 -6.40 -13.01 -1.67
CA ALA A 91 -5.85 -13.76 -2.79
C ALA A 91 -4.75 -12.99 -3.55
N ALA A 92 -4.86 -11.67 -3.67
CA ALA A 92 -3.82 -10.83 -4.28
C ALA A 92 -2.53 -10.86 -3.43
N ILE A 93 -2.65 -10.70 -2.11
CA ILE A 93 -1.52 -10.71 -1.19
C ILE A 93 -0.83 -12.09 -1.16
N GLU A 94 -1.59 -13.18 -1.10
CA GLU A 94 -1.04 -14.54 -1.04
C GLU A 94 -0.37 -14.96 -2.36
N LYS A 95 -0.81 -14.43 -3.50
CA LYS A 95 -0.20 -14.69 -4.82
C LYS A 95 1.04 -13.85 -5.11
N GLY A 96 1.23 -12.74 -4.40
CA GLY A 96 2.37 -11.86 -4.62
C GLY A 96 3.64 -12.44 -4.05
N THR A 97 4.64 -12.63 -4.92
CA THR A 97 6.00 -13.05 -4.53
C THR A 97 6.99 -12.00 -5.00
N PHE A 98 8.02 -11.72 -4.20
CA PHE A 98 9.12 -10.86 -4.64
C PHE A 98 10.16 -11.72 -5.40
N ASN A 99 10.44 -11.40 -6.66
CA ASN A 99 11.41 -12.03 -7.57
C ASN A 99 12.21 -13.22 -7.00
N GLY A 100 11.76 -14.44 -7.29
CA GLY A 100 12.43 -15.70 -6.90
C GLY A 100 11.71 -16.47 -5.78
N PRO A 101 12.31 -17.55 -5.24
CA PRO A 101 11.68 -18.48 -4.30
C PRO A 101 11.48 -17.91 -2.87
N LYS A 102 11.36 -16.59 -2.71
CA LYS A 102 11.27 -15.92 -1.41
C LYS A 102 9.86 -15.38 -1.13
N ALA A 103 9.55 -15.49 0.16
CA ALA A 103 8.42 -15.01 0.95
C ALA A 103 7.27 -14.32 0.21
N SER A 104 6.04 -14.80 0.44
CA SER A 104 4.83 -14.09 -0.01
C SER A 104 4.81 -12.64 0.52
N ILE A 105 3.99 -11.77 -0.09
CA ILE A 105 3.76 -10.42 0.44
C ILE A 105 3.39 -10.49 1.92
N ARG A 106 2.53 -11.45 2.29
CA ARG A 106 2.14 -11.70 3.67
C ARG A 106 3.33 -12.01 4.57
N GLU A 107 4.13 -13.02 4.22
CA GLU A 107 5.29 -13.44 5.03
C GLU A 107 6.31 -12.29 5.18
N THR A 108 6.49 -11.51 4.12
CA THR A 108 7.38 -10.34 4.15
C THR A 108 6.90 -9.29 5.13
N VAL A 109 5.60 -8.99 5.13
CA VAL A 109 4.98 -8.04 6.07
C VAL A 109 5.00 -8.58 7.50
N GLU A 110 4.61 -9.85 7.71
CA GLU A 110 4.58 -10.49 9.03
C GLU A 110 5.98 -10.61 9.66
N SER A 111 7.04 -10.67 8.86
CA SER A 111 8.43 -10.67 9.35
C SER A 111 8.89 -9.32 9.92
N LYS A 112 8.19 -8.23 9.59
CA LYS A 112 8.47 -6.85 10.00
C LYS A 112 7.21 -6.15 10.53
N PRO A 113 6.62 -6.66 11.63
CA PRO A 113 5.34 -6.17 12.14
C PRO A 113 5.41 -4.75 12.73
N ASP A 114 6.61 -4.24 12.98
CA ASP A 114 6.88 -2.87 13.42
C ASP A 114 6.76 -1.84 12.29
N GLY A 115 6.48 -2.27 11.05
CA GLY A 115 6.38 -1.38 9.90
C GLY A 115 7.75 -0.91 9.38
N SER A 116 8.84 -1.59 9.75
CA SER A 116 10.20 -1.24 9.33
C SER A 116 10.56 -1.65 7.89
N LEU A 117 9.58 -2.00 7.06
CA LEU A 117 9.81 -2.20 5.63
C LEU A 117 10.19 -0.87 4.97
N GLY A 118 11.12 -0.92 4.02
CA GLY A 118 11.55 0.27 3.29
C GLY A 118 10.51 0.74 2.26
N PRO A 119 10.53 2.03 1.87
CA PRO A 119 9.71 2.58 0.78
C PRO A 119 9.69 1.71 -0.49
N ASP A 120 10.86 1.22 -0.92
CA ASP A 120 11.00 0.35 -2.09
C ASP A 120 10.20 -0.95 -1.97
N THR A 121 10.13 -1.54 -0.77
CA THR A 121 9.37 -2.78 -0.55
C THR A 121 7.88 -2.52 -0.62
N TYR A 122 7.41 -1.42 -0.03
CA TYR A 122 6.02 -1.01 -0.16
C TYR A 122 5.63 -0.67 -1.60
N GLY A 123 6.50 0.05 -2.32
CA GLY A 123 6.31 0.33 -3.74
C GLY A 123 6.16 -0.95 -4.56
N LYS A 124 6.98 -1.98 -4.30
CA LYS A 124 6.86 -3.30 -4.96
C LYS A 124 5.53 -3.99 -4.65
N ILE A 125 5.04 -3.94 -3.40
CA ILE A 125 3.73 -4.49 -3.03
C ILE A 125 2.62 -3.79 -3.81
N GLY A 126 2.60 -2.46 -3.80
CA GLY A 126 1.56 -1.71 -4.50
C GLY A 126 1.63 -1.85 -6.01
N SER A 127 2.83 -1.88 -6.58
CA SER A 127 3.03 -2.10 -8.01
C SER A 127 2.56 -3.49 -8.44
N PHE A 128 2.85 -4.54 -7.65
CA PHE A 128 2.33 -5.88 -7.91
C PHE A 128 0.79 -5.89 -7.93
N VAL A 129 0.16 -5.29 -6.93
CA VAL A 129 -1.31 -5.24 -6.84
C VAL A 129 -1.91 -4.38 -7.96
N GLY A 130 -1.27 -3.26 -8.30
CA GLY A 130 -1.62 -2.42 -9.45
C GLY A 130 -1.54 -3.17 -10.78
N GLY A 131 -0.47 -3.96 -10.99
CA GLY A 131 -0.29 -4.80 -12.18
C GLY A 131 -1.30 -5.96 -12.27
N LEU A 132 -1.61 -6.59 -11.13
CA LEU A 132 -2.63 -7.64 -11.04
C LEU A 132 -4.02 -7.11 -11.44
N LEU A 133 -4.35 -5.89 -11.02
CA LEU A 133 -5.64 -5.24 -11.33
C LEU A 133 -5.67 -4.65 -12.75
N GLY A 134 -4.57 -4.06 -13.20
CA GLY A 134 -4.47 -3.44 -14.52
C GLY A 134 -4.30 -4.42 -15.68
N GLY A 135 -4.13 -5.73 -15.42
CA GLY A 135 -3.88 -6.75 -16.44
C GLY A 135 -2.49 -6.65 -17.08
N PHE A 136 -1.67 -5.69 -16.65
CA PHE A 136 -0.26 -5.59 -17.00
C PHE A 136 0.54 -6.40 -16.00
N THR A 137 0.69 -7.70 -16.25
CA THR A 137 1.76 -8.46 -15.62
C THR A 137 3.09 -7.96 -16.20
N GLN A 138 3.62 -6.85 -15.69
CA GLN A 138 5.05 -6.61 -15.85
C GLN A 138 5.75 -7.69 -15.05
N SER A 139 6.36 -8.63 -15.77
CA SER A 139 7.41 -9.47 -15.20
C SER A 139 8.44 -8.51 -14.60
N ALA A 140 8.43 -8.36 -13.27
CA ALA A 140 9.50 -7.68 -12.57
C ALA A 140 10.77 -8.50 -12.82
N SER A 141 11.59 -8.06 -13.77
CA SER A 141 12.94 -8.59 -13.96
C SER A 141 13.84 -8.06 -12.86
#